data_AF-A0A8H4FR10-F1
#
_entry.id   AF-A0A8H4FR10-F1
#
_cell.length_a   1.000
_cell.length_b   1.000
_cell.length_c   1.000
_cell.angle_alpha   90.00
_cell.angle_beta   90.00
_cell.angle_gamma   90.00
#
_symmetry.space_group_name_H-M   'P 1'
#
loop_
_entity.id
_entity.type
_entity.pdbx_description
1 polymer ?
#
loop_
_entity_poly.entity_id
_entity_poly.type
_entity_poly.pdbx_seq_one_letter_code
_entity_poly.pdbx_strand_id
1 'polypeptide(L)'
;MLSKAIAVLAAATLTSAATPMGFMPASNTPLIVSFQGISAVDGVNLPRDSSQNVPTIATEQKLQGQYAVMMVDIDVPTNQPPKTGTLLHWMQTGFTSADTPTILNTTAGTKTVFVMQNKMNAAALAPYFGPNPPAREPLSHRYTFVAVDHTQISQQGLMALSGAAQNRRDFNPMNALMAAGLQDKVVAGNFFRVTNAGPVGAGTGMGTGPSRGNGTGSGTMPGNMPMPMPGGGGAAPPSMPPPTTPTTPGANPGMAPMPGMSMTPGMTMPMPGMASNPPTGAQPSNPMKAAASVPGLNLMAVCLCAVGTLFVWL
;
A
#
# COMPACT_ATOMS: atom_id res chain seq x y z
N MET A 1 25.11 -5.16 56.45
CA MET A 1 25.20 -5.80 55.12
C MET A 1 23.79 -6.11 54.67
N LEU A 2 23.30 -5.53 53.57
CA LEU A 2 22.07 -5.90 52.81
C LEU A 2 21.72 -4.69 51.93
N SER A 3 22.40 -4.55 50.79
CA SER A 3 21.90 -4.92 49.45
C SER A 3 21.16 -3.76 48.78
N LYS A 4 21.95 -2.93 48.09
CA LYS A 4 21.46 -1.92 47.13
C LYS A 4 21.08 -2.66 45.84
N ALA A 5 19.79 -2.78 45.54
CA ALA A 5 19.32 -3.25 44.24
C ALA A 5 19.36 -2.08 43.25
N ILE A 6 20.29 -2.14 42.30
CA ILE A 6 20.34 -1.24 41.15
C ILE A 6 19.38 -1.84 40.10
N ALA A 7 18.20 -1.24 39.96
CA ALA A 7 17.30 -1.55 38.85
C ALA A 7 17.86 -0.92 37.57
N VAL A 8 18.42 -1.75 36.69
CA VAL A 8 18.81 -1.35 35.34
C VAL A 8 17.53 -1.28 34.50
N LEU A 9 17.02 -0.07 34.28
CA LEU A 9 15.93 0.17 33.34
C LEU A 9 16.53 0.11 31.92
N ALA A 10 16.38 -1.02 31.25
CA ALA A 10 16.74 -1.16 29.85
C ALA A 10 15.80 -0.27 29.02
N ALA A 11 16.30 0.89 28.59
CA ALA A 11 15.61 1.72 27.61
C ALA A 11 15.64 0.99 26.26
N ALA A 12 14.57 0.29 25.92
CA ALA A 12 14.34 -0.16 24.56
C ALA A 12 14.21 1.09 23.69
N THR A 13 15.26 1.42 22.93
CA THR A 13 15.18 2.40 21.85
C THR A 13 14.28 1.80 20.78
N LEU A 14 12.98 2.09 20.87
CA LEU A 14 12.03 1.80 19.82
C LEU A 14 12.47 2.61 18.60
N THR A 15 13.09 1.95 17.62
CA THR A 15 13.30 2.53 16.31
C THR A 15 11.93 2.90 15.76
N SER A 16 11.77 4.19 15.48
CA SER A 16 10.54 4.75 14.93
C SER A 16 10.61 4.63 13.41
N ALA A 17 9.66 3.91 12.82
CA ALA A 17 9.65 3.62 11.39
C ALA A 17 9.66 4.88 10.52
N ALA A 18 10.72 5.03 9.73
CA ALA A 18 10.88 6.07 8.73
C ALA A 18 10.52 5.52 7.34
N THR A 19 10.31 6.38 6.34
CA THR A 19 10.35 5.93 4.94
C THR A 19 11.73 5.36 4.59
N PRO A 20 11.86 4.39 3.67
CA PRO A 20 13.14 3.80 3.35
C PRO A 20 14.06 4.82 2.67
N MET A 21 15.38 4.63 2.80
CA MET A 21 16.37 5.51 2.17
C MET A 21 16.12 5.62 0.66
N GLY A 22 16.16 6.85 0.15
CA GLY A 22 15.91 7.17 -1.26
C GLY A 22 14.44 7.33 -1.65
N PHE A 23 13.49 7.05 -0.74
CA PHE A 23 12.08 7.36 -0.96
C PHE A 23 11.81 8.85 -0.79
N MET A 24 11.03 9.45 -1.70
CA MET A 24 10.63 10.84 -1.63
C MET A 24 9.11 10.99 -1.77
N PRO A 25 8.47 11.81 -0.90
CA PRO A 25 9.05 12.58 0.20
C PRO A 25 9.46 11.68 1.40
N ALA A 26 10.58 12.00 2.03
CA ALA A 26 11.06 11.29 3.19
C ALA A 26 10.34 11.72 4.48
N SER A 27 10.15 10.79 5.42
CA SER A 27 9.69 11.09 6.77
C SER A 27 10.44 10.25 7.79
N ASN A 28 10.89 10.88 8.87
CA ASN A 28 11.50 10.23 10.04
C ASN A 28 10.50 10.05 11.19
N THR A 29 9.26 10.52 11.03
CA THR A 29 8.22 10.38 12.04
C THR A 29 7.47 9.06 11.81
N PRO A 30 7.28 8.22 12.84
CA PRO A 30 6.69 6.91 12.69
C PRO A 30 5.20 6.95 12.38
N LEU A 31 4.82 6.26 11.30
CA LEU A 31 3.45 5.82 11.07
C LEU A 31 3.31 4.37 11.52
N ILE A 32 2.35 4.09 12.41
CA ILE A 32 2.07 2.73 12.85
C ILE A 32 1.17 2.07 11.81
N VAL A 33 1.63 0.95 11.27
CA VAL A 33 0.90 0.14 10.28
C VAL A 33 0.77 -1.27 10.83
N SER A 34 -0.45 -1.79 10.90
CA SER A 34 -0.74 -3.13 11.43
C SER A 34 -1.74 -3.87 10.55
N PHE A 35 -1.41 -5.11 10.20
CA PHE A 35 -2.29 -6.03 9.47
C PHE A 35 -2.80 -7.10 10.42
N GLN A 36 -4.04 -6.96 10.88
CA GLN A 36 -4.68 -7.95 11.78
C GLN A 36 -3.82 -8.28 13.02
N GLY A 37 -3.15 -7.26 13.59
CA GLY A 37 -2.24 -7.42 14.74
C GLY A 37 -0.78 -7.72 14.37
N ILE A 38 -0.46 -7.91 13.10
CA ILE A 38 0.93 -8.06 12.65
C ILE A 38 1.51 -6.67 12.36
N SER A 39 2.54 -6.29 13.11
CA SER A 39 3.22 -5.01 12.94
C SER A 39 4.00 -4.98 11.64
N ALA A 40 3.81 -3.92 10.84
CA ALA A 40 4.49 -3.69 9.58
C ALA A 40 5.49 -2.54 9.75
N VAL A 41 6.56 -2.76 10.52
CA VAL A 41 7.52 -1.70 10.90
C VAL A 41 8.93 -1.99 10.38
N ASP A 42 9.69 -0.93 10.11
CA ASP A 42 11.15 -0.98 9.87
C ASP A 42 11.60 -1.98 8.80
N GLY A 43 10.82 -2.14 7.73
CA GLY A 43 11.19 -3.03 6.64
C GLY A 43 11.02 -4.52 6.96
N VAL A 44 10.30 -4.86 8.02
CA VAL A 44 9.95 -6.26 8.35
C VAL A 44 9.34 -6.95 7.13
N ASN A 45 9.72 -8.20 6.89
CA ASN A 45 9.14 -8.99 5.82
C ASN A 45 7.83 -9.65 6.29
N LEU A 46 6.71 -9.23 5.71
CA LEU A 46 5.39 -9.79 5.99
C LEU A 46 5.04 -10.93 5.03
N PRO A 47 4.31 -11.95 5.51
CA PRO A 47 3.66 -12.91 4.63
C PRO A 47 2.70 -12.21 3.67
N ARG A 48 2.74 -12.58 2.38
CA ARG A 48 1.86 -12.02 1.36
C ARG A 48 0.39 -12.06 1.80
N ASP A 49 -0.08 -13.23 2.23
CA ASP A 49 -1.49 -13.45 2.58
C ASP A 49 -1.95 -12.59 3.77
N SER A 50 -1.05 -12.30 4.72
CA SER A 50 -1.36 -11.44 5.86
C SER A 50 -1.59 -9.97 5.48
N SER A 51 -1.05 -9.54 4.34
CA SER A 51 -1.08 -8.16 3.87
C SER A 51 -2.11 -7.91 2.75
N GLN A 52 -3.08 -8.81 2.53
CA GLN A 52 -4.05 -8.65 1.43
C GLN A 52 -5.20 -7.68 1.74
N ASN A 53 -5.42 -7.35 3.02
CA ASN A 53 -6.48 -6.45 3.47
C ASN A 53 -5.92 -5.08 3.88
N VAL A 54 -6.76 -4.04 3.84
CA VAL A 54 -6.37 -2.69 4.28
C VAL A 54 -5.83 -2.73 5.72
N PRO A 55 -4.64 -2.17 6.00
CA PRO A 55 -4.10 -2.16 7.35
C PRO A 55 -4.82 -1.16 8.25
N THR A 56 -4.71 -1.38 9.55
CA THR A 56 -4.92 -0.31 10.53
C THR A 56 -3.75 0.66 10.48
N ILE A 57 -4.05 1.94 10.35
CA ILE A 57 -3.08 3.03 10.39
C ILE A 57 -3.26 3.81 11.68
N ALA A 58 -2.17 4.15 12.36
CA ALA A 58 -2.21 4.91 13.60
C ALA A 58 -0.95 5.76 13.81
N THR A 59 -1.00 6.67 14.78
CA THR A 59 0.14 7.47 15.23
C THR A 59 0.25 7.42 16.76
N GLU A 60 1.44 7.66 17.29
CA GLU A 60 1.64 7.71 18.76
C GLU A 60 1.07 9.00 19.37
N GLN A 61 1.04 10.08 18.57
CA GLN A 61 0.49 11.37 18.96
C GLN A 61 -0.80 11.64 18.20
N LYS A 62 -1.76 12.31 18.86
CA LYS A 62 -2.99 12.76 18.20
C LYS A 62 -2.64 13.82 17.17
N LEU A 63 -2.93 13.55 15.91
CA LEU A 63 -2.78 14.54 14.85
C LEU A 63 -4.03 15.42 14.76
N GLN A 64 -3.86 16.71 14.49
CA GLN A 64 -4.95 17.68 14.36
C GLN A 64 -5.15 18.04 12.89
N GLY A 65 -6.27 17.59 12.31
CA GLY A 65 -6.60 17.90 10.92
C GLY A 65 -7.11 16.69 10.16
N GLN A 66 -7.03 16.79 8.84
CA GLN A 66 -7.40 15.75 7.89
C GLN A 66 -6.15 15.25 7.18
N TYR A 67 -6.10 13.95 6.94
CA TYR A 67 -4.93 13.26 6.39
C TYR A 67 -5.28 12.40 5.19
N ALA A 68 -4.37 12.36 4.24
CA ALA A 68 -4.30 11.35 3.21
C ALA A 68 -3.26 10.30 3.59
N VAL A 69 -3.51 9.04 3.26
CA VAL A 69 -2.53 7.95 3.34
C VAL A 69 -2.28 7.42 1.94
N MET A 70 -1.01 7.24 1.59
CA MET A 70 -0.58 6.60 0.35
C MET A 70 0.28 5.38 0.66
N MET A 71 0.09 4.30 -0.09
CA MET A 71 0.96 3.12 -0.09
C MET A 71 1.55 2.93 -1.49
N VAL A 72 2.87 2.85 -1.59
CA VAL A 72 3.60 2.74 -2.86
C VAL A 72 4.62 1.62 -2.80
N ASP A 73 4.56 0.73 -3.78
CA ASP A 73 5.62 -0.22 -4.09
C ASP A 73 6.70 0.50 -4.90
N ILE A 74 7.96 0.44 -4.45
CA ILE A 74 9.09 1.10 -5.11
C ILE A 74 10.07 0.16 -5.81
N ASP A 75 9.72 -1.12 -5.87
CA ASP A 75 10.62 -2.16 -6.35
C ASP A 75 9.98 -2.97 -7.50
N VAL A 76 9.04 -2.37 -8.24
CA VAL A 76 8.36 -3.04 -9.36
C VAL A 76 9.37 -3.39 -10.46
N PRO A 77 9.55 -4.66 -10.85
CA PRO A 77 10.51 -5.03 -11.87
C PRO A 77 10.25 -4.37 -13.23
N THR A 78 11.29 -3.85 -13.86
CA THR A 78 11.24 -3.33 -15.23
C THR A 78 11.94 -4.27 -16.21
N ASN A 79 11.85 -3.99 -17.51
CA ASN A 79 12.59 -4.73 -18.54
C ASN A 79 14.08 -4.37 -18.63
N GLN A 80 14.56 -3.51 -17.73
CA GLN A 80 15.96 -3.09 -17.67
C GLN A 80 16.53 -3.30 -16.25
N PRO A 81 16.67 -4.55 -15.75
CA PRO A 81 17.31 -4.79 -14.45
C PRO A 81 18.70 -4.13 -14.36
N PRO A 82 19.10 -3.60 -13.19
CA PRO A 82 18.41 -3.64 -11.89
C PRO A 82 17.38 -2.52 -11.68
N LYS A 83 16.99 -1.78 -12.73
CA LYS A 83 16.04 -0.67 -12.60
C LYS A 83 14.66 -1.18 -12.17
N THR A 84 14.12 -0.58 -11.12
CA THR A 84 12.74 -0.76 -10.68
C THR A 84 11.88 0.44 -11.08
N GLY A 85 10.58 0.22 -11.14
CA GLY A 85 9.54 1.25 -11.23
C GLY A 85 8.75 1.32 -9.93
N THR A 86 7.67 2.09 -9.94
CA THR A 86 6.79 2.26 -8.79
C THR A 86 5.35 1.90 -9.11
N LEU A 87 4.58 1.55 -8.08
CA LEU A 87 3.15 1.25 -8.20
C LEU A 87 2.38 1.75 -6.98
N LEU A 88 1.34 2.55 -7.20
CA LEU A 88 0.42 2.99 -6.15
C LEU A 88 -0.51 1.86 -5.74
N HIS A 89 -0.39 1.37 -4.51
CA HIS A 89 -1.23 0.30 -3.95
C HIS A 89 -2.47 0.81 -3.22
N TRP A 90 -2.43 2.03 -2.70
CA TRP A 90 -3.55 2.64 -2.00
C TRP A 90 -3.39 4.15 -1.92
N MET A 91 -4.48 4.89 -2.08
CA MET A 91 -4.58 6.30 -1.74
C MET A 91 -5.96 6.58 -1.17
N GLN A 92 -5.99 7.03 0.09
CA GLN A 92 -7.21 7.32 0.82
C GLN A 92 -7.09 8.68 1.49
N THR A 93 -8.07 9.55 1.27
CA THR A 93 -8.18 10.87 1.92
C THR A 93 -9.20 10.83 3.05
N GLY A 94 -9.30 11.93 3.82
CA GLY A 94 -10.37 12.09 4.81
C GLY A 94 -10.12 11.35 6.12
N PHE A 95 -8.88 10.89 6.37
CA PHE A 95 -8.52 10.36 7.67
C PHE A 95 -8.46 11.48 8.71
N THR A 96 -8.91 11.19 9.91
CA THR A 96 -8.73 12.03 11.11
C THR A 96 -8.19 11.13 12.23
N SER A 97 -7.42 11.68 13.17
CA SER A 97 -7.02 10.90 14.34
C SER A 97 -8.23 10.62 15.23
N ALA A 98 -8.29 9.42 15.82
CA ALA A 98 -9.25 9.10 16.87
C ALA A 98 -9.14 10.11 18.02
N ASP A 99 -10.25 10.36 18.71
CA ASP A 99 -10.28 11.35 19.79
C ASP A 99 -9.64 10.85 21.08
N THR A 100 -9.79 9.56 21.32
CA THR A 100 -9.27 8.85 22.49
C THR A 100 -8.20 7.86 22.01
N PRO A 101 -7.04 7.79 22.68
CA PRO A 101 -6.06 6.78 22.35
C PRO A 101 -6.57 5.38 22.71
N THR A 102 -6.07 4.38 22.02
CA THR A 102 -6.39 2.96 22.26
C THR A 102 -5.11 2.16 22.39
N ILE A 103 -5.20 1.01 23.05
CA ILE A 103 -4.09 0.08 23.13
C ILE A 103 -4.11 -0.82 21.89
N LEU A 104 -3.09 -0.70 21.06
CA LEU A 104 -2.88 -1.58 19.91
C LEU A 104 -1.85 -2.65 20.27
N ASN A 105 -2.30 -3.90 20.30
CA ASN A 105 -1.43 -5.06 20.49
C ASN A 105 -0.96 -5.55 19.13
N THR A 106 0.36 -5.63 18.96
CA THR A 106 0.97 -6.13 17.73
C THR A 106 2.08 -7.13 17.99
N THR A 107 2.56 -7.79 16.94
CA THR A 107 3.78 -8.62 16.99
C THR A 107 5.04 -7.85 17.41
N ALA A 108 5.05 -6.51 17.32
CA ALA A 108 6.13 -5.67 17.82
C ALA A 108 5.90 -5.20 19.28
N GLY A 109 4.86 -5.72 19.95
CA GLY A 109 4.46 -5.35 21.30
C GLY A 109 3.23 -4.46 21.34
N THR A 110 2.95 -3.99 22.56
CA THR A 110 1.78 -3.17 22.88
C THR A 110 2.14 -1.68 22.82
N LYS A 111 1.31 -0.87 22.14
CA LYS A 111 1.46 0.59 22.07
C LYS A 111 0.14 1.30 22.34
N THR A 112 0.21 2.45 23.01
CA THR A 112 -0.90 3.41 23.09
C THR A 112 -0.87 4.28 21.84
N VAL A 113 -1.95 4.28 21.06
CA VAL A 113 -1.98 4.90 19.72
C VAL A 113 -3.28 5.63 19.46
N PHE A 114 -3.23 6.60 18.55
CA PHE A 114 -4.39 7.25 17.95
C PHE A 114 -4.62 6.64 16.56
N VAL A 115 -5.67 5.82 16.44
CA VAL A 115 -6.03 5.20 15.16
C VAL A 115 -6.53 6.27 14.19
N MET A 116 -6.06 6.23 12.94
CA MET A 116 -6.56 7.09 11.88
C MET A 116 -7.89 6.53 11.34
N GLN A 117 -8.93 7.35 11.34
CA GLN A 117 -10.30 6.98 11.00
C GLN A 117 -10.84 7.82 9.84
N ASN A 118 -11.39 7.16 8.82
CA ASN A 118 -12.10 7.81 7.71
C ASN A 118 -13.55 8.14 8.14
N LYS A 119 -13.71 9.04 9.10
CA LYS A 119 -15.02 9.38 9.69
C LYS A 119 -16.00 9.96 8.68
N MET A 120 -15.50 10.58 7.61
CA MET A 120 -16.32 11.15 6.55
C MET A 120 -16.72 10.14 5.47
N ASN A 121 -16.30 8.88 5.58
CA ASN A 121 -16.53 7.85 4.56
C ASN A 121 -16.10 8.30 3.16
N ALA A 122 -15.00 9.06 3.07
CA ALA A 122 -14.47 9.48 1.77
C ALA A 122 -14.09 8.23 0.95
N ALA A 123 -14.44 8.21 -0.33
CA ALA A 123 -14.01 7.14 -1.21
C ALA A 123 -12.48 7.16 -1.37
N ALA A 124 -11.85 6.00 -1.47
CA ALA A 124 -10.44 5.92 -1.82
C ALA A 124 -10.22 6.50 -3.22
N LEU A 125 -9.27 7.42 -3.36
CA LEU A 125 -8.84 7.90 -4.68
C LEU A 125 -8.20 6.77 -5.50
N ALA A 126 -7.53 5.85 -4.80
CA ALA A 126 -7.08 4.59 -5.36
C ALA A 126 -7.37 3.47 -4.34
N PRO A 127 -8.38 2.59 -4.58
CA PRO A 127 -8.71 1.51 -3.67
C PRO A 127 -7.51 0.62 -3.36
N TYR A 128 -7.45 0.14 -2.12
CA TYR A 128 -6.39 -0.74 -1.66
C TYR A 128 -6.37 -2.04 -2.47
N PHE A 129 -5.17 -2.46 -2.87
CA PHE A 129 -4.92 -3.84 -3.24
C PHE A 129 -3.61 -4.31 -2.60
N GLY A 130 -3.61 -5.56 -2.14
CA GLY A 130 -2.50 -6.11 -1.38
C GLY A 130 -1.19 -6.24 -2.17
N PRO A 131 -0.05 -6.32 -1.47
CA PRO A 131 1.23 -6.75 -2.04
C PRO A 131 1.12 -8.05 -2.84
N ASN A 132 1.76 -8.07 -4.01
CA ASN A 132 1.86 -9.27 -4.83
C ASN A 132 3.11 -9.23 -5.72
N PRO A 133 4.32 -9.25 -5.11
CA PRO A 133 5.56 -9.22 -5.88
C PRO A 133 5.61 -10.41 -6.87
N PRO A 134 5.91 -10.18 -8.15
CA PRO A 134 6.04 -11.26 -9.13
C PRO A 134 7.26 -12.14 -8.81
N ALA A 135 7.30 -13.33 -9.39
CA ALA A 135 8.49 -14.19 -9.32
C ALA A 135 9.59 -13.70 -10.29
N ARG A 136 9.99 -12.43 -10.17
CA ARG A 136 10.99 -11.76 -11.00
C ARG A 136 11.82 -10.84 -10.12
N GLU A 137 13.12 -10.72 -10.38
CA GLU A 137 13.99 -9.86 -9.58
C GLU A 137 13.61 -8.37 -9.68
N PRO A 138 13.64 -7.64 -8.54
CA PRO A 138 13.86 -8.14 -7.18
C PRO A 138 12.65 -8.94 -6.64
N LEU A 139 12.89 -10.10 -6.03
CA LEU A 139 11.81 -10.93 -5.46
C LEU A 139 11.15 -10.31 -4.22
N SER A 140 11.81 -9.33 -3.60
CA SER A 140 11.37 -8.68 -2.38
C SER A 140 11.12 -7.21 -2.67
N HIS A 141 9.88 -6.77 -2.44
CA HIS A 141 9.45 -5.42 -2.71
C HIS A 141 9.23 -4.65 -1.41
N ARG A 142 9.62 -3.37 -1.39
CA ARG A 142 9.34 -2.43 -0.30
C ARG A 142 8.04 -1.69 -0.57
N TYR A 143 7.09 -1.84 0.34
CA TYR A 143 5.83 -1.12 0.34
C TYR A 143 5.90 0.01 1.35
N THR A 144 5.94 1.24 0.84
CA THR A 144 6.15 2.45 1.64
C THR A 144 4.84 3.18 1.85
N PHE A 145 4.57 3.54 3.10
CA PHE A 145 3.44 4.37 3.50
C PHE A 145 3.93 5.77 3.80
N VAL A 146 3.11 6.75 3.44
CA VAL A 146 3.20 8.12 3.94
C VAL A 146 1.82 8.63 4.33
N ALA A 147 1.76 9.34 5.46
CA ALA A 147 0.61 10.12 5.86
C ALA A 147 0.89 11.60 5.57
N VAL A 148 -0.07 12.29 4.96
CA VAL A 148 0.06 13.66 4.47
C VAL A 148 -1.08 14.50 5.01
N ASP A 149 -0.76 15.62 5.65
CA ASP A 149 -1.75 16.62 6.05
C ASP A 149 -2.35 17.28 4.81
N HIS A 150 -3.66 17.14 4.64
CA HIS A 150 -4.41 17.78 3.56
C HIS A 150 -5.56 18.65 4.11
N THR A 151 -5.47 19.08 5.36
CA THR A 151 -6.49 19.91 6.04
C THR A 151 -6.83 21.16 5.25
N GLN A 152 -5.84 21.78 4.63
CA GLN A 152 -5.95 23.03 3.86
C GLN A 152 -5.81 22.78 2.35
N ILE A 153 -6.10 21.57 1.87
CA ILE A 153 -6.03 21.27 0.44
C ILE A 153 -7.07 22.09 -0.33
N SER A 154 -6.67 22.69 -1.46
CA SER A 154 -7.61 23.35 -2.36
C SER A 154 -8.40 22.32 -3.17
N GLN A 155 -9.52 22.75 -3.77
CA GLN A 155 -10.27 21.88 -4.69
C GLN A 155 -9.40 21.44 -5.88
N GLN A 156 -8.58 22.35 -6.39
CA GLN A 156 -7.62 22.06 -7.46
C GLN A 156 -6.57 21.03 -7.00
N GLY A 157 -6.07 21.14 -5.77
CA GLY A 157 -5.13 20.17 -5.21
C GLY A 157 -5.76 18.78 -5.02
N LEU A 158 -7.02 18.72 -4.58
CA LEU A 158 -7.75 17.45 -4.48
C LEU A 158 -7.96 16.82 -5.87
N MET A 159 -8.29 17.62 -6.88
CA MET A 159 -8.38 17.16 -8.27
C MET A 159 -7.04 16.66 -8.80
N ALA A 160 -5.92 17.32 -8.45
CA ALA A 160 -4.58 16.89 -8.82
C ALA A 160 -4.23 15.52 -8.20
N LEU A 161 -4.50 15.32 -6.90
CA LEU A 161 -4.32 14.01 -6.25
C LEU A 161 -5.20 12.94 -6.90
N SER A 162 -6.47 13.25 -7.15
CA SER A 162 -7.41 12.32 -7.78
C SER A 162 -6.95 11.92 -9.18
N GLY A 163 -6.49 12.88 -9.98
CA GLY A 163 -5.93 12.63 -11.32
C GLY A 163 -4.66 11.79 -11.28
N ALA A 164 -3.74 12.08 -10.35
CA ALA A 164 -2.54 11.27 -10.15
C ALA A 164 -2.86 9.83 -9.75
N ALA A 165 -3.89 9.63 -8.91
CA ALA A 165 -4.31 8.32 -8.44
C ALA A 165 -4.87 7.39 -9.54
N GLN A 166 -5.35 7.96 -10.67
CA GLN A 166 -5.86 7.16 -11.80
C GLN A 166 -4.74 6.37 -12.49
N ASN A 167 -3.52 6.91 -12.52
CA ASN A 167 -2.35 6.28 -13.15
C ASN A 167 -1.42 5.70 -12.08
N ARG A 168 -1.66 4.43 -11.74
CA ARG A 168 -1.00 3.80 -10.60
C ARG A 168 0.43 3.35 -10.89
N ARG A 169 0.76 3.04 -12.15
CA ARG A 169 2.12 2.66 -12.57
C ARG A 169 3.02 3.88 -12.69
N ASP A 170 4.29 3.70 -12.34
CA ASP A 170 5.30 4.76 -12.31
C ASP A 170 4.85 5.96 -11.45
N PHE A 171 4.01 5.68 -10.45
CA PHE A 171 3.48 6.69 -9.55
C PHE A 171 4.60 7.33 -8.73
N ASN A 172 4.74 8.64 -8.83
CA ASN A 172 5.69 9.42 -8.07
C ASN A 172 4.95 10.24 -6.99
N PRO A 173 5.07 9.88 -5.70
CA PRO A 173 4.39 10.57 -4.61
C PRO A 173 4.75 12.05 -4.53
N MET A 174 6.04 12.39 -4.70
CA MET A 174 6.51 13.77 -4.62
C MET A 174 5.87 14.64 -5.72
N ASN A 175 5.81 14.14 -6.96
CA ASN A 175 5.18 14.87 -8.05
C ASN A 175 3.67 15.05 -7.83
N ALA A 176 2.98 14.00 -7.35
CA ALA A 176 1.56 14.07 -7.03
C ALA A 176 1.27 15.09 -5.92
N LEU A 177 2.09 15.09 -4.87
CA LEU A 177 1.98 16.03 -3.77
C LEU A 177 2.31 17.47 -4.18
N MET A 178 3.35 17.66 -5.00
CA MET A 178 3.71 18.98 -5.51
C MET A 178 2.60 19.58 -6.38
N ALA A 179 2.01 18.78 -7.27
CA ALA A 179 0.86 19.20 -8.07
C ALA A 179 -0.37 19.56 -7.21
N ALA A 180 -0.47 18.98 -6.01
CA ALA A 180 -1.52 19.25 -5.05
C ALA A 180 -1.20 20.40 -4.06
N GLY A 181 0.01 20.95 -4.08
CA GLY A 181 0.48 21.94 -3.09
C GLY A 181 0.75 21.34 -1.70
N LEU A 182 1.08 20.05 -1.64
CA LEU A 182 1.25 19.26 -0.42
C LEU A 182 2.67 18.68 -0.24
N GLN A 183 3.65 19.10 -1.03
CA GLN A 183 5.00 18.52 -1.04
C GLN A 183 5.70 18.56 0.33
N ASP A 184 5.41 19.57 1.15
CA ASP A 184 5.98 19.77 2.49
C ASP A 184 5.03 19.34 3.62
N LYS A 185 4.02 18.52 3.30
CA LYS A 185 2.93 18.17 4.24
C LYS A 185 2.96 16.72 4.72
N VAL A 186 4.06 16.01 4.49
CA VAL A 186 4.21 14.64 4.99
C VAL A 186 4.51 14.67 6.49
N VAL A 187 3.64 14.02 7.27
CA VAL A 187 3.69 14.06 8.74
C VAL A 187 4.25 12.79 9.35
N ALA A 188 4.15 11.65 8.67
CA ALA A 188 4.66 10.37 9.12
C ALA A 188 4.85 9.40 7.96
N GLY A 189 5.71 8.40 8.13
CA GLY A 189 5.95 7.35 7.15
C GLY A 189 6.24 6.00 7.79
N ASN A 190 6.23 4.95 6.98
CA ASN A 190 6.63 3.61 7.37
C ASN A 190 6.92 2.79 6.09
N PHE A 191 7.59 1.65 6.21
CA PHE A 191 7.62 0.66 5.15
C PHE A 191 7.76 -0.75 5.71
N PHE A 192 7.31 -1.70 4.92
CA PHE A 192 7.56 -3.13 5.14
C PHE A 192 7.93 -3.79 3.82
N ARG A 193 8.29 -5.06 3.88
CA ARG A 193 8.64 -5.86 2.70
C ARG A 193 7.67 -7.02 2.52
N VAL A 194 7.43 -7.40 1.28
CA VAL A 194 6.87 -8.71 0.95
C VAL A 194 7.78 -9.37 -0.06
N THR A 195 8.05 -10.65 0.16
CA THR A 195 8.96 -11.42 -0.68
C THR A 195 8.22 -12.56 -1.35
N ASN A 196 8.40 -12.69 -2.66
CA ASN A 196 8.03 -13.89 -3.39
C ASN A 196 9.13 -14.95 -3.20
N ALA A 197 8.83 -16.02 -2.46
CA ALA A 197 9.79 -17.10 -2.20
C ALA A 197 9.91 -18.12 -3.35
N GLY A 198 9.14 -17.96 -4.44
CA GLY A 198 9.21 -18.85 -5.59
C GLY A 198 10.53 -18.69 -6.39
N PRO A 199 10.90 -19.72 -7.19
CA PRO A 199 12.05 -19.59 -8.09
C PRO A 199 11.83 -18.40 -9.04
N VAL A 200 12.89 -17.64 -9.31
CA VAL A 200 12.84 -16.54 -10.29
C VAL A 200 12.40 -17.14 -11.62
N GLY A 201 11.19 -16.78 -12.06
CA GLY A 201 10.72 -17.14 -13.38
C GLY A 201 11.56 -16.41 -14.40
N ALA A 202 12.11 -17.14 -15.38
CA ALA A 202 12.69 -16.52 -16.56
C ALA A 202 11.60 -15.64 -17.18
N GLY A 203 11.80 -14.32 -17.14
CA GLY A 203 10.80 -13.36 -17.61
C GLY A 203 10.56 -13.49 -19.10
N THR A 204 9.66 -14.36 -19.52
CA THR A 204 9.10 -14.36 -20.87
C THR A 204 7.95 -13.38 -20.89
N GLY A 205 8.24 -12.17 -21.40
CA GLY A 205 7.21 -11.21 -21.77
C GLY A 205 6.23 -11.81 -22.77
N MET A 206 4.98 -11.33 -22.72
CA MET A 206 3.92 -11.50 -23.72
C MET A 206 3.82 -12.90 -24.36
N GLY A 207 3.02 -13.78 -23.76
CA GLY A 207 2.47 -14.95 -24.43
C GLY A 207 0.95 -14.90 -24.38
N THR A 208 0.33 -14.43 -25.46
CA THR A 208 -1.08 -14.64 -25.77
C THR A 208 -1.42 -16.12 -25.63
N GLY A 209 -2.40 -16.45 -24.78
CA GLY A 209 -3.02 -17.77 -24.78
C GLY A 209 -4.52 -17.64 -24.60
N PRO A 210 -5.29 -18.39 -25.40
CA PRO A 210 -6.09 -19.39 -24.74
C PRO A 210 -5.66 -20.79 -25.20
N SER A 211 -5.33 -21.61 -24.20
CA SER A 211 -5.84 -22.97 -24.01
C SER A 211 -6.15 -23.80 -25.26
N ARG A 212 -5.36 -24.86 -25.51
CA ARG A 212 -5.80 -26.26 -25.72
C ARG A 212 -4.67 -27.19 -26.22
N GLY A 213 -4.70 -28.44 -25.74
CA GLY A 213 -3.95 -29.61 -26.25
C GLY A 213 -2.93 -30.11 -25.22
N ASN A 214 -3.17 -31.14 -24.40
CA ASN A 214 -3.47 -32.54 -24.72
C ASN A 214 -2.59 -33.13 -25.82
N GLY A 215 -1.55 -33.86 -25.40
CA GLY A 215 -0.59 -34.51 -26.28
C GLY A 215 0.21 -35.59 -25.54
N THR A 216 -0.41 -36.77 -25.42
CA THR A 216 0.17 -38.07 -25.12
C THR A 216 1.27 -38.48 -26.10
N GLY A 217 2.38 -39.02 -25.58
CA GLY A 217 3.40 -39.78 -26.32
C GLY A 217 4.49 -40.21 -25.34
N SER A 218 4.37 -41.39 -24.70
CA SER A 218 4.77 -42.71 -25.20
C SER A 218 6.26 -42.78 -25.57
N GLY A 219 7.05 -43.38 -24.68
CA GLY A 219 8.51 -43.53 -24.80
C GLY A 219 9.04 -44.62 -23.86
N THR A 220 8.82 -45.86 -24.29
CA THR A 220 9.41 -47.16 -23.94
C THR A 220 10.73 -47.18 -23.15
N MET A 221 10.75 -47.92 -22.04
CA MET A 221 11.95 -48.53 -21.44
C MET A 221 11.61 -49.94 -20.91
N PRO A 222 12.32 -51.01 -21.30
CA PRO A 222 12.20 -52.33 -20.69
C PRO A 222 13.27 -52.50 -19.59
N GLY A 223 12.85 -52.89 -18.40
CA GLY A 223 13.74 -53.07 -17.25
C GLY A 223 13.14 -54.01 -16.22
N ASN A 224 13.20 -55.30 -16.54
CA ASN A 224 12.76 -56.43 -15.74
C ASN A 224 13.70 -56.66 -14.54
N MET A 225 13.20 -56.64 -13.30
CA MET A 225 13.46 -57.67 -12.27
C MET A 225 12.56 -57.51 -11.02
N PRO A 226 12.23 -58.62 -10.31
CA PRO A 226 11.11 -58.70 -9.37
C PRO A 226 11.53 -58.87 -7.88
N MET A 227 10.50 -58.81 -7.02
CA MET A 227 10.38 -59.21 -5.58
C MET A 227 10.27 -58.04 -4.59
N PRO A 228 9.57 -58.16 -3.42
CA PRO A 228 8.84 -59.32 -2.87
C PRO A 228 7.38 -59.03 -2.41
N MET A 229 6.55 -60.09 -2.32
CA MET A 229 5.36 -60.14 -1.46
C MET A 229 5.79 -60.34 0.01
N PRO A 230 5.01 -59.85 0.99
CA PRO A 230 4.18 -60.79 1.75
C PRO A 230 2.74 -60.30 1.97
N GLY A 231 1.81 -61.24 1.89
CA GLY A 231 0.37 -61.02 2.07
C GLY A 231 -0.11 -60.95 3.51
N GLY A 232 -1.44 -60.89 3.63
CA GLY A 232 -2.23 -60.84 4.86
C GLY A 232 -3.03 -59.53 4.88
N GLY A 233 -4.30 -59.51 4.49
CA GLY A 233 -5.40 -60.31 5.03
C GLY A 233 -6.18 -59.42 6.00
N GLY A 234 -7.36 -58.93 5.61
CA GLY A 234 -8.17 -58.13 6.52
C GLY A 234 -9.29 -57.32 5.89
N ALA A 235 -10.49 -57.89 5.97
CA ALA A 235 -11.78 -57.22 6.15
C ALA A 235 -12.25 -56.17 5.12
N ALA A 236 -13.29 -56.56 4.37
CA ALA A 236 -14.17 -55.66 3.64
C ALA A 236 -14.95 -54.74 4.60
N PRO A 237 -15.03 -53.43 4.33
CA PRO A 237 -16.08 -52.57 4.88
C PRO A 237 -17.31 -52.51 3.95
N PRO A 238 -18.51 -52.29 4.51
CA PRO A 238 -19.78 -52.39 3.81
C PRO A 238 -20.00 -51.27 2.78
N SER A 239 -20.67 -51.64 1.68
CA SER A 239 -21.15 -50.77 0.61
C SER A 239 -22.06 -49.66 1.16
N MET A 240 -21.66 -48.41 0.98
CA MET A 240 -22.52 -47.25 1.21
C MET A 240 -23.54 -47.10 0.06
N PRO A 241 -24.81 -46.77 0.35
CA PRO A 241 -25.80 -46.44 -0.67
C PRO A 241 -25.52 -45.07 -1.32
N PRO A 242 -26.01 -44.85 -2.56
CA PRO A 242 -25.74 -43.64 -3.34
C PRO A 242 -26.39 -42.38 -2.73
N PRO A 243 -25.84 -41.18 -3.02
CA PRO A 243 -26.33 -39.92 -2.48
C PRO A 243 -27.70 -39.55 -3.05
N THR A 244 -28.68 -39.40 -2.16
CA THR A 244 -29.97 -38.78 -2.47
C THR A 244 -29.80 -37.29 -2.68
N THR A 245 -30.31 -36.82 -3.82
CA THR A 245 -30.43 -35.41 -4.21
C THR A 245 -31.23 -34.60 -3.18
N PRO A 246 -30.81 -33.37 -2.82
CA PRO A 246 -31.64 -32.48 -2.02
C PRO A 246 -32.80 -31.95 -2.86
N THR A 247 -34.01 -32.40 -2.54
CA THR A 247 -35.27 -31.75 -2.89
C THR A 247 -35.36 -30.41 -2.16
N THR A 248 -35.50 -29.32 -2.90
CA THR A 248 -35.89 -27.99 -2.42
C THR A 248 -37.40 -27.95 -2.16
N PRO A 249 -37.87 -27.70 -0.92
CA PRO A 249 -39.27 -27.37 -0.65
C PRO A 249 -39.45 -25.86 -0.47
N GLY A 250 -40.55 -25.33 -1.00
CA GLY A 250 -41.17 -24.14 -0.43
C GLY A 250 -41.17 -22.91 -1.33
N ALA A 251 -42.19 -22.86 -2.18
CA ALA A 251 -42.75 -21.61 -2.69
C ALA A 251 -43.27 -20.76 -1.51
N ASN A 252 -42.95 -19.47 -1.50
CA ASN A 252 -43.70 -18.47 -0.76
C ASN A 252 -44.30 -17.47 -1.77
N PRO A 253 -45.62 -17.19 -1.72
CA PRO A 253 -46.30 -16.34 -2.68
C PRO A 253 -46.34 -14.87 -2.22
N GLY A 254 -46.26 -13.96 -3.19
CA GLY A 254 -46.86 -12.63 -3.07
C GLY A 254 -45.90 -11.48 -2.78
N MET A 255 -45.47 -10.80 -3.85
CA MET A 255 -45.37 -9.34 -3.83
C MET A 255 -45.95 -8.78 -5.13
N ALA A 256 -46.83 -7.81 -4.96
CA ALA A 256 -47.65 -7.18 -5.98
C ALA A 256 -46.80 -6.37 -6.99
N PRO A 257 -47.25 -6.26 -8.25
CA PRO A 257 -46.57 -5.43 -9.25
C PRO A 257 -46.79 -3.94 -8.95
N MET A 258 -45.69 -3.18 -8.85
CA MET A 258 -45.76 -1.72 -8.81
C MET A 258 -46.06 -1.14 -10.20
N PRO A 259 -46.86 -0.06 -10.30
CA PRO A 259 -47.31 0.51 -11.58
C PRO A 259 -46.18 1.22 -12.33
N GLY A 260 -46.20 1.06 -13.65
CA GLY A 260 -45.23 1.62 -14.58
C GLY A 260 -45.23 3.16 -14.59
N MET A 261 -44.03 3.73 -14.59
CA MET A 261 -43.82 5.10 -15.01
C MET A 261 -43.51 5.12 -16.51
N SER A 262 -44.45 5.70 -17.25
CA SER A 262 -44.36 6.04 -18.66
C SER A 262 -43.16 6.98 -18.92
N MET A 263 -42.25 6.57 -19.78
CA MET A 263 -41.26 7.46 -20.39
C MET A 263 -41.94 8.25 -21.52
N THR A 264 -42.02 9.56 -21.35
CA THR A 264 -42.46 10.52 -22.38
C THR A 264 -41.39 10.65 -23.48
N PRO A 265 -41.74 10.49 -24.77
CA PRO A 265 -40.81 10.72 -25.87
C PRO A 265 -40.66 12.21 -26.18
N GLY A 266 -39.41 12.69 -26.26
CA GLY A 266 -39.07 13.91 -27.01
C GLY A 266 -38.42 15.02 -26.19
N MET A 267 -37.08 15.11 -26.27
CA MET A 267 -36.38 16.38 -26.42
C MET A 267 -35.10 16.15 -27.24
N THR A 268 -35.09 16.70 -28.45
CA THR A 268 -33.90 16.85 -29.30
C THR A 268 -32.99 17.91 -28.70
N MET A 269 -31.77 17.53 -28.29
CA MET A 269 -30.75 18.48 -27.86
C MET A 269 -29.95 18.98 -29.07
N PRO A 270 -29.74 20.30 -29.22
CA PRO A 270 -29.00 20.89 -30.33
C PRO A 270 -27.50 20.63 -30.23
N MET A 271 -26.89 20.22 -31.35
CA MET A 271 -25.45 20.12 -31.55
C MET A 271 -24.76 21.48 -31.36
N PRO A 272 -23.71 21.58 -30.54
CA PRO A 272 -22.78 22.71 -30.56
C PRO A 272 -21.90 22.63 -31.81
N GLY A 273 -21.88 23.73 -32.56
CA GLY A 273 -21.23 23.85 -33.85
C GLY A 273 -19.71 23.69 -33.83
N MET A 274 -19.21 23.21 -34.98
CA MET A 274 -17.83 23.33 -35.41
C MET A 274 -17.42 24.81 -35.43
N ALA A 275 -16.43 25.17 -34.63
CA ALA A 275 -15.69 26.41 -34.77
C ALA A 275 -14.25 26.09 -35.20
N SER A 276 -13.90 26.73 -36.31
CA SER A 276 -12.66 26.74 -37.07
C SER A 276 -11.38 27.03 -36.27
N ASN A 277 -10.30 26.37 -36.68
CA ASN A 277 -8.90 26.72 -36.37
C ASN A 277 -8.62 28.22 -36.64
N PRO A 278 -7.89 28.90 -35.73
CA PRO A 278 -7.08 30.06 -36.07
C PRO A 278 -5.60 29.68 -36.34
N PRO A 279 -4.84 30.58 -36.99
CA PRO A 279 -3.61 30.24 -37.69
C PRO A 279 -2.37 30.18 -36.79
N THR A 280 -1.39 29.44 -37.28
CA THR A 280 0.03 29.49 -36.95
C THR A 280 0.55 30.93 -36.85
N GLY A 281 1.04 31.32 -35.68
CA GLY A 281 1.63 32.64 -35.44
C GLY A 281 2.77 32.59 -34.42
N ALA A 282 3.99 32.77 -34.94
CA ALA A 282 5.17 33.38 -34.33
C ALA A 282 5.58 33.00 -32.88
N GLN A 283 6.65 32.22 -32.81
CA GLN A 283 7.58 32.08 -31.68
C GLN A 283 8.42 33.37 -31.52
N PRO A 284 8.38 34.08 -30.37
CA PRO A 284 9.39 35.06 -30.02
C PRO A 284 10.55 34.40 -29.26
N SER A 285 11.76 34.68 -29.75
CA SER A 285 13.05 34.34 -29.15
C SER A 285 13.24 34.98 -27.77
N ASN A 286 13.83 34.20 -26.86
CA ASN A 286 14.41 34.55 -25.56
C ASN A 286 14.97 35.98 -25.44
N PRO A 287 14.79 36.62 -24.26
CA PRO A 287 15.77 37.55 -23.72
C PRO A 287 16.58 36.92 -22.58
N MET A 288 17.90 36.97 -22.76
CA MET A 288 18.98 37.17 -21.77
C MET A 288 18.74 36.75 -20.30
N LYS A 289 19.50 35.72 -19.88
CA LYS A 289 19.89 35.53 -18.48
C LYS A 289 20.85 36.66 -18.08
N ALA A 290 20.35 37.63 -17.31
CA ALA A 290 21.18 38.52 -16.52
C ALA A 290 21.64 37.79 -15.25
N ALA A 291 22.96 37.74 -15.06
CA ALA A 291 23.58 37.35 -13.80
C ALA A 291 23.33 38.46 -12.77
N ALA A 292 22.68 38.13 -11.65
CA ALA A 292 22.60 38.98 -10.49
C ALA A 292 23.22 38.24 -9.30
N SER A 293 24.39 38.72 -8.91
CA SER A 293 25.06 38.45 -7.65
C SER A 293 24.19 38.93 -6.48
N VAL A 294 24.02 38.10 -5.45
CA VAL A 294 23.56 38.56 -4.14
C VAL A 294 24.63 38.19 -3.10
N PRO A 295 25.12 39.15 -2.30
CA PRO A 295 26.15 38.91 -1.30
C PRO A 295 25.53 38.46 0.03
N GLY A 296 26.27 37.62 0.74
CA GLY A 296 26.40 37.65 2.21
C GLY A 296 25.19 37.27 3.06
N LEU A 297 25.26 36.10 3.71
CA LEU A 297 24.54 35.85 4.95
C LEU A 297 25.32 34.90 5.87
N ASN A 298 26.04 35.54 6.78
CA ASN A 298 26.31 35.19 8.18
C ASN A 298 26.19 33.72 8.61
N LEU A 299 27.36 33.09 8.78
CA LEU A 299 27.54 31.92 9.62
C LEU A 299 27.42 32.35 11.10
N MET A 300 26.23 32.20 11.69
CA MET A 300 26.07 32.28 13.14
C MET A 300 26.40 30.90 13.73
N ALA A 301 27.46 30.87 14.53
CA ALA A 301 27.84 29.78 15.39
C ALA A 301 26.69 29.43 16.35
N VAL A 302 26.28 28.16 16.38
CA VAL A 302 25.41 27.65 17.46
C VAL A 302 26.30 26.97 18.48
N CYS A 303 26.28 27.56 19.67
CA CYS A 303 26.98 27.15 20.87
C CYS A 303 26.63 25.72 21.31
N LEU A 304 27.71 25.02 21.63
CA LEU A 304 27.79 23.88 22.54
C LEU A 304 27.43 24.32 23.97
N CYS A 305 26.46 23.67 24.62
CA CYS A 305 26.26 23.47 26.07
C CYS A 305 24.86 22.81 26.23
N ALA A 306 24.64 21.73 26.97
CA ALA A 306 24.93 21.65 28.39
C ALA A 306 25.17 20.21 28.87
N VAL A 307 26.17 20.14 29.75
CA VAL A 307 26.47 19.06 30.69
C VAL A 307 25.34 18.98 31.72
N GLY A 308 24.71 17.82 31.85
CA GLY A 308 23.81 17.51 32.96
C GLY A 308 24.53 16.64 33.99
N THR A 309 25.19 17.25 34.97
CA THR A 309 25.70 16.56 36.16
C THR A 309 24.53 16.31 37.12
N LEU A 310 24.20 15.03 37.31
CA LEU A 310 23.23 14.56 38.30
C LEU A 310 23.90 14.57 39.69
N PHE A 311 23.52 15.54 40.53
CA PHE A 311 23.81 15.50 41.96
C PHE A 311 22.84 14.53 42.64
N VAL A 312 23.37 13.45 43.21
CA VAL A 312 22.67 12.60 44.17
C VAL A 312 23.12 12.99 45.56
N TRP A 313 22.20 13.49 46.38
CA TRP A 313 22.38 13.59 47.82
C TRP A 313 22.12 12.22 48.46
N LEU A 314 23.12 11.71 49.18
CA LEU A 314 22.99 10.77 50.29
C LEU A 314 23.87 11.29 51.43
#